data_AF-A0A7S4M978-F1
#
_entry.id   AF-A0A7S4M978-F1
#
_cell.length_a   1.000
_cell.length_b   1.000
_cell.length_c   1.000
_cell.angle_alpha   90.00
_cell.angle_beta   90.00
_cell.angle_gamma   90.00
#
_symmetry.space_group_name_H-M   'P 1'
#
loop_
_entity.id
_entity.type
_entity.pdbx_description
1 polymer ?
#
loop_
_entity_poly.entity_id
_entity_poly.type
_entity_poly.pdbx_seq_one_letter_code
_entity_poly.pdbx_strand_id
1 'polypeptide(L)'
;YLFVLVGLLNCGMSLLCEGNADRRAAYALLSLRAGKKAMDASAFELAVGYLRIGVDLLGKGRWDEHPDLALELVSTAAEAECANANQKEMKGTRPSRPW
;
A
#
# COMPACT_ATOMS: atom_id res chain seq x y z
N TYR A 1 -11.83 -4.15 10.29
CA TYR A 1 -12.25 -4.45 8.89
C TYR A 1 -11.08 -4.60 7.91
N LEU A 2 -9.95 -3.90 8.07
CA LEU A 2 -8.76 -4.03 7.19
C LEU A 2 -8.17 -5.46 7.17
N PHE A 3 -8.03 -6.11 8.33
CA PHE A 3 -7.51 -7.48 8.41
C PHE A 3 -8.34 -8.52 7.65
N VAL A 4 -9.65 -8.31 7.53
CA VAL A 4 -10.56 -9.25 6.84
C VAL A 4 -10.45 -9.07 5.33
N LEU A 5 -10.34 -7.82 4.85
CA LEU A 5 -10.12 -7.52 3.43
C LEU A 5 -8.72 -7.95 2.98
N VAL A 6 -7.70 -7.65 3.78
CA VAL A 6 -6.33 -8.13 3.55
C VAL A 6 -6.30 -9.66 3.62
N GLY A 7 -7.00 -10.30 4.56
CA GLY A 7 -7.08 -11.76 4.66
C GLY A 7 -7.81 -12.43 3.49
N LEU A 8 -8.92 -11.87 3.02
CA LEU A 8 -9.66 -12.36 1.84
C LEU A 8 -8.87 -12.18 0.55
N LEU A 9 -8.21 -11.03 0.39
CA LEU A 9 -7.24 -10.81 -0.68
C LEU A 9 -6.10 -11.82 -0.54
N ASN A 10 -5.43 -11.93 0.60
CA ASN A 10 -4.27 -12.82 0.78
C ASN A 10 -4.60 -14.31 0.53
N CYS A 11 -5.81 -14.77 0.91
CA CYS A 11 -6.32 -16.10 0.59
C CYS A 11 -6.56 -16.29 -0.92
N GLY A 12 -7.22 -15.35 -1.59
CA GLY A 12 -7.38 -15.39 -3.05
C GLY A 12 -6.06 -15.26 -3.81
N MET A 13 -5.10 -14.53 -3.24
CA MET A 13 -3.79 -14.21 -3.81
C MET A 13 -2.81 -15.37 -3.72
N SER A 14 -2.84 -16.14 -2.63
CA SER A 14 -2.02 -17.37 -2.51
C SER A 14 -2.41 -18.42 -3.56
N LEU A 15 -3.70 -18.50 -3.91
CA LEU A 15 -4.22 -19.41 -4.95
C LEU A 15 -4.03 -18.91 -6.39
N LEU A 16 -3.90 -17.59 -6.62
CA LEU A 16 -3.82 -16.99 -7.96
C LEU A 16 -2.41 -16.60 -8.41
N CYS A 17 -1.46 -16.43 -7.47
CA CYS A 17 -0.09 -15.98 -7.74
C CYS A 17 0.97 -17.11 -7.75
N GLU A 18 0.57 -18.36 -7.54
CA GLU A 18 1.46 -19.52 -7.71
C GLU A 18 1.91 -19.60 -9.19
N GLY A 19 3.12 -19.08 -9.44
CA GLY A 19 3.89 -19.34 -10.67
C GLY A 19 3.86 -18.29 -11.79
N ASN A 20 3.15 -17.16 -11.68
CA ASN A 20 3.08 -16.17 -12.78
C ASN A 20 3.50 -14.75 -12.35
N ALA A 21 4.63 -14.28 -12.87
CA ALA A 21 5.20 -12.94 -12.65
C ALA A 21 4.29 -11.80 -13.11
N ASP A 22 3.75 -11.88 -14.33
CA ASP A 22 2.88 -10.85 -14.90
C ASP A 22 1.62 -10.64 -14.08
N ARG A 23 1.05 -11.71 -13.51
CA ARG A 23 -0.11 -11.58 -12.61
C ARG A 23 0.24 -10.82 -11.34
N ARG A 24 1.39 -11.12 -10.72
CA ARG A 24 1.86 -10.38 -9.54
C ARG A 24 2.05 -8.90 -9.85
N ALA A 25 2.59 -8.57 -11.02
CA ALA A 25 2.72 -7.19 -11.48
C ALA A 25 1.36 -6.50 -11.69
N ALA A 26 0.40 -7.16 -12.32
CA ALA A 26 -0.96 -6.63 -12.48
C ALA A 26 -1.64 -6.35 -11.12
N TYR A 27 -1.44 -7.22 -10.13
CA TYR A 27 -1.93 -7.01 -8.77
C TYR A 27 -1.20 -5.88 -8.05
N ALA A 28 0.12 -5.79 -8.18
CA ALA A 28 0.90 -4.69 -7.63
C ALA A 28 0.42 -3.34 -8.21
N LEU A 29 0.11 -3.31 -9.50
CA LEU A 29 -0.43 -2.13 -10.17
C LEU A 29 -1.86 -1.78 -9.68
N LEU A 30 -2.69 -2.77 -9.36
CA LEU A 30 -3.99 -2.55 -8.72
C LEU A 30 -3.83 -1.97 -7.30
N SER A 31 -2.90 -2.53 -6.51
CA SER A 31 -2.56 -2.03 -5.18
C SER A 31 -2.03 -0.59 -5.22
N LEU A 32 -1.23 -0.24 -6.22
CA LEU A 32 -0.76 1.13 -6.45
C LEU A 32 -1.93 2.08 -6.67
N ARG A 33 -2.88 1.72 -7.55
CA ARG A 33 -4.08 2.54 -7.83
C ARG A 33 -4.97 2.68 -6.59
N ALA A 34 -5.18 1.60 -5.84
CA ALA A 34 -5.94 1.62 -4.59
C ALA A 34 -5.25 2.50 -3.53
N GLY A 35 -3.92 2.41 -3.43
CA GLY A 35 -3.08 3.25 -2.59
C GLY A 35 -3.24 4.73 -2.90
N LYS A 36 -3.05 5.12 -4.16
CA LYS A 36 -3.24 6.52 -4.61
C LYS A 36 -4.64 7.05 -4.33
N LYS A 37 -5.67 6.26 -4.64
CA LYS A 37 -7.06 6.64 -4.36
C LYS A 37 -7.35 6.80 -2.87
N ALA A 38 -6.72 5.98 -2.02
CA ALA A 38 -6.82 6.13 -0.58
C ALA A 38 -6.07 7.38 -0.07
N MET A 39 -4.94 7.76 -0.69
CA MET A 39 -4.26 9.03 -0.41
C MET A 39 -5.12 10.23 -0.77
N ASP A 40 -5.78 10.21 -1.94
CA ASP A 40 -6.72 11.27 -2.36
C ASP A 40 -7.87 11.44 -1.36
N ALA A 41 -8.34 10.32 -0.78
CA ALA A 41 -9.35 10.31 0.27
C ALA A 41 -8.80 10.66 1.67
N SER A 42 -7.52 11.05 1.79
CA SER A 42 -6.82 11.29 3.07
C SER A 42 -6.83 10.10 4.03
N ALA A 43 -7.02 8.89 3.50
CA ALA A 43 -6.99 7.63 4.23
C ALA A 43 -5.59 7.01 4.15
N PHE A 44 -4.58 7.74 4.63
CA PHE A 44 -3.16 7.39 4.46
C PHE A 44 -2.79 6.05 5.09
N GLU A 45 -3.40 5.68 6.22
CA GLU A 45 -3.20 4.36 6.83
C GLU A 45 -3.65 3.21 5.92
N LEU A 46 -4.76 3.39 5.19
CA LEU A 46 -5.23 2.42 4.18
C LEU A 46 -4.30 2.40 2.96
N ALA A 47 -3.84 3.56 2.53
CA ALA A 47 -2.91 3.67 1.40
C ALA A 47 -1.62 2.90 1.67
N VAL A 48 -1.01 3.09 2.84
CA VAL A 48 0.19 2.35 3.27
C VAL A 48 -0.05 0.85 3.26
N GLY A 49 -1.21 0.39 3.76
CA GLY A 49 -1.58 -1.03 3.74
C GLY A 49 -1.60 -1.63 2.33
N TYR A 50 -2.27 -0.98 1.37
CA TYR A 50 -2.34 -1.47 0.00
C TYR A 50 -0.98 -1.46 -0.70
N LEU A 51 -0.20 -0.38 -0.51
CA LEU A 51 1.10 -0.23 -1.14
C LEU A 51 2.09 -1.29 -0.61
N ARG A 52 2.10 -1.59 0.68
CA ARG A 52 2.95 -2.66 1.23
C ARG A 52 2.63 -4.04 0.65
N ILE A 53 1.36 -4.32 0.39
CA ILE A 53 0.94 -5.57 -0.26
C ILE A 53 1.47 -5.63 -1.69
N GLY A 54 1.37 -4.54 -2.45
CA GLY A 54 1.93 -4.47 -3.82
C GLY A 54 3.45 -4.66 -3.85
N VAL A 55 4.16 -4.13 -2.85
CA VAL A 55 5.61 -4.31 -2.69
C VAL A 55 5.95 -5.77 -2.43
N ASP A 56 5.23 -6.44 -1.52
CA ASP A 56 5.48 -7.83 -1.15
C ASP A 56 5.20 -8.78 -2.32
N LEU A 57 4.17 -8.48 -3.12
CA LEU A 57 3.78 -9.29 -4.28
C LEU A 57 4.81 -9.28 -5.42
N LEU A 58 5.48 -8.16 -5.67
CA LEU A 58 6.55 -8.12 -6.66
C LEU A 58 7.77 -8.94 -6.20
N GLY A 59 7.88 -9.25 -4.91
CA GLY A 59 8.93 -10.08 -4.35
C GLY A 59 10.34 -9.51 -4.56
N LYS A 60 11.35 -10.38 -4.49
CA LYS A 60 12.76 -9.98 -4.61
C LYS A 60 13.18 -9.66 -6.05
N GLY A 61 12.54 -10.26 -7.06
CA GLY A 61 12.80 -10.05 -8.49
C GLY A 61 12.20 -8.77 -9.08
N ARG A 62 11.48 -7.99 -8.26
CA ARG A 62 10.75 -6.77 -8.65
C ARG A 62 11.52 -5.77 -9.51
N TRP A 63 12.82 -5.62 -9.26
CA TRP A 63 13.67 -4.66 -9.95
C TRP A 63 14.16 -5.16 -11.31
N ASP A 64 14.17 -6.47 -11.52
CA ASP A 64 14.63 -7.10 -12.75
C ASP A 64 13.45 -7.24 -13.74
N GLU A 65 12.28 -7.65 -13.24
CA GLU A 65 11.09 -7.87 -14.07
C GLU A 65 10.29 -6.58 -14.33
N HIS A 66 10.14 -5.71 -13.32
CA HIS A 66 9.28 -4.52 -13.39
C HIS A 66 9.86 -3.32 -12.62
N PRO A 67 11.02 -2.77 -13.04
CA PRO A 67 11.72 -1.71 -12.33
C PRO A 67 10.89 -0.45 -12.14
N ASP A 68 10.18 0.02 -13.17
CA ASP A 68 9.35 1.23 -13.10
C ASP A 68 8.21 1.07 -12.09
N LEU A 69 7.52 -0.07 -12.13
CA LEU A 69 6.43 -0.37 -11.22
C LEU A 69 6.94 -0.49 -9.78
N ALA A 70 8.05 -1.18 -9.56
CA ALA A 70 8.65 -1.32 -8.24
C ALA A 70 9.06 0.04 -7.66
N LEU A 71 9.66 0.91 -8.49
CA LEU A 71 10.08 2.25 -8.09
C LEU A 71 8.87 3.12 -7.71
N GLU A 72 7.83 3.13 -8.56
CA GLU A 72 6.63 3.93 -8.32
C GLU A 72 5.89 3.48 -7.05
N LEU A 73 5.85 2.18 -6.80
CA LEU A 73 5.14 1.59 -5.67
C LEU A 73 5.86 1.86 -4.34
N VAL A 74 7.20 1.73 -4.32
CA VAL A 74 8.01 2.07 -3.13
C VAL A 74 8.00 3.59 -2.88
N SER A 75 8.09 4.42 -3.91
CA SER A 75 8.04 5.89 -3.77
C SER A 75 6.70 6.35 -3.22
N THR A 76 5.60 5.85 -3.80
CA THR A 76 4.24 6.18 -3.32
C THR A 76 4.02 5.66 -1.89
N ALA A 77 4.58 4.49 -1.53
CA ALA A 77 4.50 3.97 -0.17
C ALA A 77 5.20 4.90 0.84
N ALA A 78 6.39 5.39 0.50
CA ALA A 78 7.14 6.33 1.34
C ALA A 78 6.37 7.66 1.51
N GLU A 79 5.77 8.19 0.44
CA GLU A 79 4.93 9.39 0.50
C GLU A 79 3.71 9.17 1.41
N ALA A 80 3.02 8.04 1.26
CA ALA A 80 1.87 7.67 2.08
C ALA A 80 2.25 7.51 3.56
N GLU A 81 3.39 6.89 3.86
CA GLU A 81 3.89 6.74 5.24
C GLU A 81 4.24 8.09 5.86
N CYS A 82 4.90 8.97 5.11
CA CYS A 82 5.22 10.32 5.56
C CYS A 82 3.96 11.15 5.83
N ALA A 83 2.98 11.11 4.92
CA ALA A 83 1.69 11.77 5.09
C ALA A 83 0.91 11.22 6.29
N ASN A 84 0.93 9.90 6.50
CA ASN A 84 0.30 9.25 7.65
C ASN A 84 0.95 9.67 8.98
N ALA A 85 2.29 9.72 9.02
CA ALA A 85 3.03 10.17 10.20
C ALA A 85 2.70 11.63 10.55
N ASN A 86 2.68 12.52 9.55
CA ASN A 86 2.32 13.92 9.75
C ASN A 86 0.86 14.09 10.22
N GLN A 87 -0.07 13.28 9.69
CA GLN A 87 -1.46 13.29 10.14
C GLN A 87 -1.60 12.82 11.60
N LYS A 88 -0.80 11.83 12.02
CA LYS A 88 -0.77 11.36 13.42
C LYS A 88 -0.23 12.42 14.36
N GLU A 89 0.86 13.09 14.00
CA GLU A 89 1.40 14.23 14.76
C GLU A 89 0.36 15.34 14.90
N MET A 90 -0.30 15.73 13.81
CA MET A 90 -1.31 16.80 13.81
C MET A 90 -2.56 16.46 14.65
N LYS A 91 -2.91 15.17 14.77
CA LYS A 91 -3.96 14.68 15.67
C LYS A 91 -3.49 14.60 17.12
N GLY A 92 -2.21 14.31 17.36
CA GLY A 92 -1.57 14.30 18.68
C GLY A 92 -1.37 15.70 19.27
N THR A 93 -1.25 16.73 18.43
CA THR A 93 -1.09 18.13 18.85
C THR A 93 -2.40 18.91 18.94
N ARG A 94 -3.56 18.29 19.20
CA ARG A 94 -4.65 19.05 19.82
C ARG A 94 -4.32 19.17 21.31
N PRO A 95 -3.76 20.30 21.80
CA PRO A 95 -3.93 20.59 23.21
C PRO A 95 -5.44 20.59 23.43
N SER A 96 -5.90 19.69 24.28
CA SER A 96 -7.17 19.84 24.99
C SER A 96 -7.12 21.22 25.60
N ARG A 97 -7.70 22.23 24.94
CA ARG A 97 -7.82 23.57 25.50
C ARG A 97 -8.67 23.41 26.75
N PRO A 98 -8.12 23.68 27.96
CA PRO A 98 -8.93 23.75 29.16
C PRO A 98 -9.34 25.21 29.33
N TRP A 99 -10.42 25.62 28.66
CA TRP A 99 -11.38 26.63 29.11
C TRP A 99 -12.51 26.75 28.10
#